data_AF-A0A6B2SER2-F1
#
_entry.id   AF-A0A6B2SER2-F1
#
_cell.length_a   1.000
_cell.length_b   1.000
_cell.length_c   1.000
_cell.angle_alpha   90.00
_cell.angle_beta   90.00
_cell.angle_gamma   90.00
#
_symmetry.space_group_name_H-M   'P 1'
#
loop_
_entity.id
_entity.type
_entity.pdbx_description
1 polymer ?
#
loop_
_entity_poly.entity_id
_entity_poly.type
_entity_poly.pdbx_seq_one_letter_code
_entity_poly.pdbx_strand_id
1 'polypeptide(L)'
;MAGSTASGAATGGDGRTSLSAQAREAVRQRIVDRRYALGARLVEREVAEELRMSRVPVREALRSLVAEGLLELLPHSGVRVRRLEPDDVRHLYEVWEPL
;
A
#
# COMPACT_ATOMS: atom_id res chain seq x y z
N MET A 1 16.07 32.26 21.54
CA MET A 1 15.99 32.02 20.09
C MET A 1 16.40 30.58 19.82
N ALA A 2 15.39 29.78 19.45
CA ALA A 2 15.41 28.45 18.82
C ALA A 2 16.46 27.41 19.28
N GLY A 3 16.08 26.56 20.22
CA GLY A 3 16.68 25.24 20.44
C GLY A 3 15.56 24.20 20.39
N SER A 4 15.53 23.44 19.31
CA SER A 4 14.56 22.43 18.90
C SER A 4 13.77 21.73 20.01
N THR A 5 12.45 21.79 19.86
CA THR A 5 11.50 20.87 20.46
C THR A 5 11.76 19.45 19.99
N ALA A 6 11.73 18.56 20.97
CA ALA A 6 11.66 17.12 20.82
C ALA A 6 10.62 16.67 19.78
N SER A 7 10.98 15.64 19.01
CA SER A 7 10.14 14.45 18.90
C SER A 7 10.99 13.29 18.39
N GLY A 8 11.61 12.60 19.34
CA GLY A 8 12.01 11.22 19.12
C GLY A 8 10.75 10.37 19.12
N ALA A 9 10.48 9.72 17.98
CA ALA A 9 9.70 8.49 17.96
C ALA A 9 10.46 7.50 17.08
N ALA A 10 11.06 6.53 17.77
CA ALA A 10 11.88 5.46 17.25
C ALA A 10 11.39 4.84 15.93
N THR A 11 12.31 4.66 15.00
CA THR A 11 12.29 3.48 14.13
C THR A 11 13.69 2.89 14.14
N GLY A 12 13.98 2.16 15.23
CA GLY A 12 15.17 1.33 15.29
C GLY A 12 15.01 0.11 14.38
N GLY A 13 16.06 -0.19 13.62
CA GLY A 13 16.49 -1.57 13.40
C GLY A 13 16.39 -2.13 11.99
N ASP A 14 17.54 -2.08 11.29
CA ASP A 14 18.14 -3.19 10.54
C ASP A 14 17.56 -3.62 9.18
N GLY A 15 18.21 -3.18 8.09
CA GLY A 15 18.81 -3.97 6.99
C GLY A 15 18.15 -5.21 6.37
N ARG A 16 16.94 -5.61 6.76
CA ARG A 16 16.17 -6.76 6.27
C ARG A 16 14.71 -6.31 6.28
N THR A 17 14.17 -5.98 5.10
CA THR A 17 12.82 -5.45 4.83
C THR A 17 11.80 -5.74 5.92
N SER A 18 11.17 -4.71 6.51
CA SER A 18 10.17 -4.88 7.57
C SER A 18 9.05 -5.83 7.10
N LEU A 19 8.45 -6.61 8.02
CA LEU A 19 7.37 -7.54 7.68
C LEU A 19 6.19 -6.85 6.96
N SER A 20 5.94 -5.58 7.30
CA SER A 20 4.98 -4.73 6.59
C SER A 20 5.43 -4.45 5.15
N ALA A 21 6.69 -4.08 4.92
CA ALA A 21 7.21 -3.85 3.57
C ALA A 21 7.24 -5.13 2.72
N GLN A 22 7.48 -6.30 3.34
CA GLN A 22 7.36 -7.60 2.66
C GLN A 22 5.91 -7.91 2.27
N ALA A 23 4.96 -7.71 3.19
CA ALA A 23 3.54 -7.88 2.91
C ALA A 23 3.07 -6.93 1.79
N ARG A 24 3.52 -5.67 1.81
CA ARG A 24 3.22 -4.66 0.79
C ARG A 24 3.67 -5.10 -0.59
N GLU A 25 4.91 -5.55 -0.72
CA GLU A 25 5.43 -6.02 -2.01
C GLU A 25 4.71 -7.29 -2.46
N ALA A 26 4.42 -8.22 -1.55
CA ALA A 26 3.71 -9.45 -1.87
C ALA A 26 2.27 -9.21 -2.36
N VAL A 27 1.56 -8.21 -1.82
CA VAL A 27 0.23 -7.81 -2.31
C VAL A 27 0.35 -7.10 -3.65
N ARG A 28 1.31 -6.19 -3.81
CA ARG A 28 1.57 -5.47 -5.07
C ARG A 28 1.85 -6.44 -6.22
N GLN A 29 2.73 -7.42 -6.02
CA GLN A 29 3.03 -8.44 -7.03
C GLN A 29 1.78 -9.22 -7.43
N ARG A 30 0.92 -9.60 -6.47
CA ARG A 30 -0.35 -10.29 -6.79
C ARG A 30 -1.34 -9.44 -7.59
N ILE A 31 -1.32 -8.12 -7.42
CA ILE A 31 -2.11 -7.20 -8.26
C ILE A 31 -1.53 -7.16 -9.68
N VAL A 32 -0.21 -7.03 -9.82
CA VAL A 32 0.50 -6.98 -11.10
C VAL A 32 0.32 -8.29 -11.89
N ASP A 33 0.46 -9.44 -11.21
CA ASP A 33 0.24 -10.78 -11.75
C ASP A 33 -1.24 -11.09 -12.03
N ARG A 34 -2.14 -10.15 -11.75
CA ARG A 34 -3.61 -10.29 -11.84
C ARG A 34 -4.18 -11.45 -11.01
N ARG A 35 -3.46 -11.94 -9.99
CA ARG A 35 -4.05 -12.83 -8.97
C ARG A 35 -5.14 -12.12 -8.18
N TYR A 36 -4.94 -10.84 -7.90
CA TYR A 36 -6.00 -9.96 -7.45
C TYR A 36 -6.52 -9.15 -8.63
N ALA A 37 -7.74 -9.46 -9.07
CA ALA A 37 -8.36 -8.77 -10.20
C ALA A 37 -8.62 -7.29 -9.88
N LEU A 38 -8.62 -6.43 -10.90
CA LEU A 38 -8.96 -5.03 -10.73
C LEU A 38 -10.42 -4.88 -10.27
N GLY A 39 -10.64 -4.16 -9.17
CA GLY A 39 -11.93 -4.07 -8.50
C GLY A 39 -12.23 -5.23 -7.53
N ALA A 40 -11.32 -6.21 -7.37
CA ALA A 40 -11.48 -7.27 -6.39
C ALA A 40 -11.45 -6.70 -4.97
N ARG A 41 -12.34 -7.22 -4.12
CA ARG A 41 -12.33 -6.94 -2.69
C ARG A 41 -11.27 -7.82 -2.02
N LEU A 42 -10.41 -7.20 -1.24
CA LEU A 42 -9.41 -7.85 -0.39
C LEU A 42 -9.79 -7.63 1.07
N VAL A 43 -9.89 -8.72 1.81
CA VAL A 43 -10.16 -8.71 3.26
C VAL A 43 -8.85 -8.92 4.00
N GLU A 44 -8.54 -8.07 4.98
CA GLU A 44 -7.26 -8.11 5.71
C GLU A 44 -6.93 -9.50 6.28
N ARG A 45 -7.96 -10.17 6.82
CA ARG A 45 -7.85 -11.52 7.38
C ARG A 45 -7.45 -12.56 6.33
N GLU A 46 -8.10 -12.54 5.17
CA GLU A 46 -7.86 -13.49 4.08
C GLU A 46 -6.47 -13.28 3.49
N VAL A 47 -6.07 -12.02 3.29
CA VAL A 47 -4.73 -11.67 2.81
C VAL A 47 -3.67 -12.11 3.82
N ALA A 48 -3.91 -11.94 5.13
CA ALA A 48 -2.99 -12.39 6.17
C ALA A 48 -2.81 -13.91 6.19
N GLU A 49 -3.92 -14.65 6.04
CA GLU A 49 -3.92 -16.11 5.91
C GLU A 49 -3.16 -16.56 4.65
N GLU A 50 -3.39 -15.90 3.50
CA GLU A 50 -2.72 -16.22 2.24
C GLU A 50 -1.20 -15.94 2.28
N LEU A 51 -0.80 -14.82 2.90
CA LEU A 51 0.59 -14.44 3.08
C LEU A 51 1.29 -15.21 4.21
N ARG A 52 0.55 -15.97 5.02
CA ARG A 52 1.04 -16.62 6.24
C ARG A 52 1.72 -15.61 7.19
N MET A 53 1.13 -14.43 7.29
CA MET A 53 1.62 -13.32 8.12
C MET A 53 0.58 -12.93 9.18
N SER A 54 1.02 -12.23 10.22
CA SER A 54 0.07 -11.68 11.21
C SER A 54 -0.72 -10.51 10.63
N ARG A 55 -1.89 -10.20 11.23
CA ARG A 55 -2.80 -9.16 10.71
C ARG A 55 -2.22 -7.75 10.78
N VAL A 56 -1.32 -7.49 11.73
CA VAL A 56 -0.72 -6.16 11.93
C VAL A 56 0.12 -5.71 10.72
N PRO A 57 1.16 -6.44 10.28
CA PRO A 57 1.95 -6.05 9.12
C PRO A 57 1.13 -6.03 7.82
N VAL A 58 0.14 -6.91 7.68
CA VAL A 58 -0.76 -6.95 6.52
C VAL A 58 -1.64 -5.70 6.48
N ARG A 59 -2.21 -5.30 7.62
CA ARG A 59 -3.02 -4.08 7.70
C ARG A 59 -2.19 -2.84 7.37
N GLU A 60 -0.98 -2.72 7.91
CA GLU A 60 -0.09 -1.61 7.59
C GLU A 60 0.30 -1.60 6.11
N ALA A 61 0.55 -2.76 5.52
CA ALA A 61 0.81 -2.90 4.08
C ALA A 61 -0.38 -2.46 3.23
N LEU A 62 -1.60 -2.92 3.55
CA LEU A 62 -2.81 -2.53 2.83
C LEU A 62 -3.09 -1.02 2.97
N ARG A 63 -2.84 -0.43 4.14
CA ARG A 63 -2.92 1.03 4.35
C ARG A 63 -1.91 1.80 3.51
N SER A 64 -0.66 1.33 3.43
CA SER A 64 0.36 1.90 2.53
C SER A 64 -0.11 1.87 1.08
N LEU A 65 -0.64 0.74 0.62
CA LEU A 65 -1.14 0.59 -0.75
C LEU A 65 -2.38 1.42 -1.05
N VAL A 66 -3.19 1.73 -0.04
CA VAL A 66 -4.27 2.73 -0.15
C VAL A 66 -3.70 4.13 -0.31
N ALA A 67 -2.69 4.50 0.49
CA ALA A 67 -2.04 5.81 0.39
C ALA A 67 -1.31 6.00 -0.96
N GLU A 68 -0.77 4.92 -1.53
CA GLU A 68 -0.18 4.89 -2.88
C GLU A 68 -1.23 4.94 -4.01
N GLY A 69 -2.52 4.80 -3.69
CA GLY A 69 -3.60 4.78 -4.68
C GLY A 69 -3.63 3.50 -5.54
N LEU A 70 -3.09 2.39 -5.04
CA LEU A 70 -3.27 1.07 -5.65
C LEU A 70 -4.54 0.37 -5.15
N LEU A 71 -4.96 0.72 -3.93
CA LEU A 71 -6.13 0.20 -3.27
C LEU A 71 -7.06 1.33 -2.81
N GLU A 72 -8.33 1.04 -2.61
CA GLU A 72 -9.33 1.95 -2.03
C GLU A 72 -9.93 1.33 -0.77
N LEU A 73 -10.15 2.15 0.26
CA LEU A 73 -10.85 1.70 1.47
C LEU A 73 -12.33 1.47 1.19
N LEU A 74 -12.86 0.34 1.68
CA LEU A 74 -14.29 0.08 1.71
C LEU A 74 -14.82 0.31 3.14
N PRO A 75 -16.00 0.92 3.31
CA PRO A 75 -16.57 1.27 4.62
C PRO A 75 -16.84 0.09 5.57
N HIS A 76 -16.66 -1.17 5.13
CA HIS A 76 -16.98 -2.38 5.88
C HIS A 76 -15.79 -3.37 5.99
N SER A 77 -14.61 -2.84 6.35
CA SER A 77 -13.41 -3.61 6.75
C SER A 77 -12.68 -4.37 5.64
N GLY A 78 -12.59 -3.79 4.46
CA GLY A 78 -11.74 -4.32 3.40
C GLY A 78 -11.17 -3.20 2.54
N VAL A 79 -10.35 -3.60 1.59
CA VAL A 79 -9.85 -2.72 0.54
C VAL A 79 -10.24 -3.28 -0.81
N ARG A 80 -10.30 -2.44 -1.83
CA ARG A 80 -10.58 -2.84 -3.21
C ARG A 80 -9.39 -2.51 -4.07
N VAL A 81 -9.00 -3.40 -4.98
CA VAL A 81 -7.98 -3.10 -5.99
C VAL A 81 -8.51 -2.01 -6.90
N ARG A 82 -7.79 -0.89 -7.04
CA ARG A 82 -8.20 0.18 -7.95
C ARG A 82 -8.26 -0.33 -9.39
N ARG A 83 -9.28 0.09 -10.12
CA ARG A 83 -9.30 -0.01 -11.57
C ARG A 83 -8.63 1.26 -12.07
N LEU A 84 -7.50 1.13 -12.77
CA LEU A 84 -6.97 2.24 -13.55
C LEU A 84 -7.95 2.43 -14.70
N GLU A 85 -8.73 3.51 -14.65
CA GLU A 85 -9.50 3.92 -15.82
C GLU A 85 -8.54 4.57 -16.82
N PRO A 86 -8.82 4.51 -18.14
CA PRO A 86 -7.96 5.13 -19.15
C PRO A 86 -7.67 6.62 -18.88
N ASP A 87 -8.56 7.31 -18.14
CA ASP A 87 -8.41 8.70 -17.74
C ASP A 87 -7.37 8.95 -16.62
N ASP A 88 -7.03 7.94 -15.80
CA ASP A 88 -5.97 8.05 -14.78
C ASP A 88 -4.57 8.20 -15.40
N VAL A 89 -4.37 7.72 -16.63
CA VAL A 89 -3.09 7.80 -17.36
C VAL A 89 -2.79 9.22 -17.83
N ARG A 90 -3.81 10.07 -17.92
CA ARG A 90 -3.70 11.43 -18.46
C ARG A 90 -2.93 12.38 -17.53
N HIS A 91 -2.96 12.14 -16.21
CA HIS A 91 -2.22 12.94 -15.23
C HIS A 91 -0.73 12.60 -15.13
N LEU A 92 -0.25 11.50 -15.73
CA LEU A 92 1.17 11.16 -15.73
C LEU A 92 1.99 11.94 -16.79
N TYR A 93 1.31 12.58 -17.75
CA TYR A 93 1.94 13.31 -18.85
C TYR A 93 1.98 14.84 -18.65
N GLU A 94 1.29 15.41 -17.67
CA GLU A 94 1.34 16.86 -17.40
C GLU A 94 2.66 17.32 -16.76
N VAL A 95 3.54 16.40 -16.33
CA VAL A 95 4.86 16.72 -15.76
C VAL A 95 5.95 16.83 -16.85
N TRP A 96 5.60 16.73 -18.13
CA TRP A 96 6.50 17.13 -19.21
C TRP A 96 6.25 18.60 -19.52
N GLU A 97 6.80 19.46 -18.69
CA GLU A 97 7.01 20.87 -19.01
C GLU A 97 7.79 20.93 -20.35
N PRO A 98 7.24 21.55 -21.42
CA PRO A 98 8.02 21.78 -22.63
C PRO A 98 9.01 22.90 -22.32
N LEU A 99 10.28 22.53 -22.14
CA LEU A 99 11.42 23.45 -22.23
C LEU A 99 11.63 23.91 -23.67
#